data_AF-A0A448MNB4-F1
#
_entry.id   AF-A0A448MNB4-F1
#
_cell.length_a   1.000
_cell.length_b   1.000
_cell.length_c   1.000
_cell.angle_alpha   90.00
_cell.angle_beta   90.00
_cell.angle_gamma   90.00
#
_symmetry.space_group_name_H-M   'P 1'
#
loop_
_entity.id
_entity.type
_entity.pdbx_description
1 polymer ?
#
loop_
_entity_poly.entity_id
_entity_poly.type
_entity_poly.pdbx_seq_one_letter_code
_entity_poly.pdbx_strand_id
1 'polypeptide(L)'
;MKLSTNSNNYYNYPFLSDVGDNSVINYTPNAGGMDLVNNPELIDNILETEGLPELKQIIIEMNSKDSPYITLGCANWQSKDEPVFTYLEFSFRDIQTANNIEFISQIDNLFLDWLYQQADN
;
A
#
# COMPACT_ATOMS: atom_id res chain seq x y z
N MET A 1 8.41 -14.89 -8.37
CA MET A 1 8.24 -14.87 -6.90
C MET A 1 7.97 -16.30 -6.44
N LYS A 2 8.80 -16.86 -5.54
CA LYS A 2 8.63 -18.25 -5.08
C LYS A 2 7.56 -18.24 -3.98
N LEU A 3 6.39 -18.80 -4.26
CA LEU A 3 5.31 -18.94 -3.27
C LEU A 3 5.81 -19.83 -2.13
N SER A 4 6.08 -19.20 -0.98
CA SER A 4 6.37 -19.89 0.28
C SER A 4 5.06 -20.45 0.80
N THR A 5 4.83 -21.74 0.63
CA THR A 5 3.61 -22.44 1.05
C THR A 5 3.62 -22.85 2.52
N ASN A 6 4.57 -22.36 3.33
CA ASN A 6 4.79 -22.84 4.70
C ASN A 6 4.25 -21.91 5.80
N SER A 7 3.57 -20.82 5.46
CA SER A 7 2.92 -19.94 6.44
C SER A 7 1.51 -19.57 6.00
N ASN A 8 0.50 -20.10 6.70
CA ASN A 8 -0.93 -19.83 6.48
C ASN A 8 -1.37 -18.37 6.71
N ASN A 9 -0.45 -17.42 6.92
CA ASN A 9 -0.79 -16.17 7.61
C ASN A 9 -1.11 -14.98 6.68
N TYR A 10 -0.82 -15.08 5.38
CA TYR A 10 -1.00 -13.97 4.42
C TYR A 10 -1.68 -14.38 3.10
N TYR A 11 -2.49 -15.44 3.11
CA TYR A 11 -3.22 -15.92 1.91
C TYR A 11 -4.71 -15.55 1.91
N ASN A 12 -5.26 -15.19 3.06
CA ASN A 12 -6.68 -14.88 3.22
C ASN A 12 -6.83 -13.42 3.61
N TYR A 13 -7.68 -12.70 2.87
CA TYR A 13 -8.08 -11.34 3.20
C TYR A 13 -9.31 -11.36 4.14
N PRO A 14 -9.36 -10.54 5.20
CA PRO A 14 -8.32 -9.61 5.63
C PRO A 14 -7.09 -10.31 6.23
N PHE A 15 -5.90 -9.77 5.98
CA PHE A 15 -4.66 -10.30 6.56
C PHE A 15 -4.70 -10.23 8.09
N LEU A 16 -4.06 -11.21 8.73
CA LEU A 16 -3.93 -11.25 10.18
C LEU A 16 -2.98 -10.15 10.66
N SER A 17 -3.27 -9.59 11.83
CA SER A 17 -2.36 -8.66 12.49
C SER A 17 -1.07 -9.37 12.94
N ASP A 18 0.06 -8.68 12.87
CA ASP A 18 1.37 -9.18 13.30
C ASP A 18 2.09 -8.08 14.09
N VAL A 19 2.91 -8.47 15.07
CA VAL A 19 3.70 -7.55 15.90
C VAL A 19 4.73 -6.77 15.09
N GLY A 20 5.02 -7.20 13.87
CA GLY A 20 5.97 -6.57 12.96
C GLY A 20 7.43 -6.87 13.35
N ASP A 21 8.35 -6.13 12.74
CA ASP A 21 9.76 -6.19 13.12
C ASP A 21 10.02 -5.22 14.28
N ASN A 22 10.64 -5.72 15.36
CA ASN A 22 11.02 -4.92 16.54
C ASN A 22 12.49 -4.49 16.51
N SER A 23 13.24 -4.85 15.46
CA SER A 23 14.65 -4.47 15.27
C SER A 23 14.83 -3.14 14.53
N VAL A 24 13.76 -2.62 13.95
CA VAL A 24 13.70 -1.32 13.26
C VAL A 24 13.57 -0.14 14.25
N ILE A 25 13.97 1.05 13.82
CA ILE A 25 13.91 2.28 14.62
C ILE A 25 12.46 2.70 14.89
N ASN A 26 11.59 2.55 13.90
CA ASN A 26 10.19 2.91 14.00
C ASN A 26 9.31 1.66 14.01
N TYR A 27 8.33 1.66 14.91
CA TYR A 27 7.44 0.51 15.10
C TYR A 27 6.48 0.37 13.91
N THR A 28 6.45 -0.81 13.29
CA THR A 28 5.66 -1.08 12.07
C THR A 28 4.90 -2.41 12.17
N PRO A 29 3.86 -2.47 13.02
CA PRO A 29 3.03 -3.66 13.13
C PRO A 29 2.16 -3.83 11.91
N ASN A 30 1.89 -5.06 11.50
CA ASN A 30 0.78 -5.29 10.58
C ASN A 30 -0.52 -5.12 11.37
N ALA A 31 -1.22 -4.02 11.15
CA ALA A 31 -2.45 -3.71 11.88
C ALA A 31 -3.67 -4.53 11.39
N GLY A 32 -3.52 -5.32 10.32
CA GLY A 32 -4.56 -6.16 9.74
C GLY A 32 -5.53 -5.42 8.81
N GLY A 33 -6.55 -6.12 8.30
CA GLY A 33 -7.48 -5.53 7.34
C GLY A 33 -8.41 -4.48 7.94
N MET A 34 -8.15 -3.21 7.62
CA MET A 34 -8.99 -2.07 7.96
C MET A 34 -9.90 -1.69 6.79
N ASP A 35 -11.19 -1.53 7.08
CA ASP A 35 -12.14 -0.99 6.11
C ASP A 35 -12.09 0.54 6.11
N LEU A 36 -11.08 1.08 5.42
CA LEU A 36 -10.90 2.53 5.24
C LEU A 36 -11.93 3.15 4.29
N VAL A 37 -12.69 2.34 3.54
CA VAL A 37 -13.73 2.82 2.63
C VAL A 37 -14.93 3.33 3.42
N ASN A 38 -15.33 2.58 4.44
CA ASN A 38 -16.47 2.94 5.28
C ASN A 38 -16.08 3.66 6.57
N ASN A 39 -14.83 3.49 7.03
CA ASN A 39 -14.34 4.02 8.31
C ASN A 39 -12.94 4.67 8.10
N PRO A 40 -12.85 5.79 7.36
CA PRO A 40 -11.56 6.42 7.04
C PRO A 40 -10.78 6.88 8.28
N GLU A 41 -11.45 7.13 9.41
CA GLU A 41 -10.82 7.46 10.69
C GLU A 41 -9.92 6.34 11.25
N LEU A 42 -10.08 5.09 10.78
CA LEU A 42 -9.20 3.99 11.18
C LEU A 42 -7.75 4.17 10.69
N ILE A 43 -7.49 5.11 9.77
CA ILE A 43 -6.15 5.49 9.32
C ILE A 43 -5.21 5.85 10.48
N ASP A 44 -5.75 6.36 11.59
CA ASP A 44 -4.97 6.70 12.80
C ASP A 44 -4.32 5.47 13.46
N ASN A 45 -4.79 4.26 13.11
CA ASN A 45 -4.25 3.00 13.61
C ASN A 45 -3.13 2.43 12.72
N ILE A 46 -2.83 3.06 11.57
CA ILE A 46 -1.75 2.64 10.66
C ILE A 46 -0.47 3.40 11.02
N LEU A 47 0.31 2.81 11.92
CA LEU A 47 1.52 3.43 12.48
C LEU A 47 2.61 3.66 11.45
N GLU A 48 2.60 2.93 10.33
CA GLU A 48 3.50 3.12 9.20
C GLU A 48 3.34 4.51 8.54
N THR A 49 2.25 5.21 8.81
CA THR A 49 2.02 6.60 8.35
C THR A 49 2.46 7.66 9.36
N GLU A 50 2.98 7.26 10.53
CA GLU A 50 3.39 8.20 11.57
C GLU A 50 4.48 9.16 11.06
N GLY A 51 4.24 10.47 11.25
CA GLY A 51 5.12 11.52 10.75
C GLY A 51 5.04 11.78 9.24
N LEU A 52 4.14 11.10 8.52
CA LEU A 52 3.94 11.23 7.07
C LEU A 52 2.51 11.68 6.73
N PRO A 53 2.15 12.96 6.99
CA PRO A 53 0.78 13.43 6.79
C PRO A 53 0.31 13.34 5.33
N GLU A 54 1.22 13.48 4.36
CA GLU A 54 0.90 13.33 2.93
C GLU A 54 0.57 11.89 2.57
N LEU A 55 1.32 10.91 3.08
CA LEU A 55 1.02 9.48 2.87
C LEU A 55 -0.34 9.14 3.47
N LYS A 56 -0.60 9.62 4.67
CA LYS A 56 -1.87 9.45 5.37
C LYS A 56 -3.04 9.98 4.52
N GLN A 57 -2.90 11.20 3.99
CA GLN A 57 -3.92 11.82 3.14
C GLN A 57 -4.14 11.03 1.84
N ILE A 58 -3.06 10.59 1.17
CA ILE A 58 -3.14 9.78 -0.06
C ILE A 58 -3.90 8.48 0.21
N ILE A 59 -3.62 7.79 1.32
CA ILE A 59 -4.32 6.55 1.66
C ILE A 59 -5.82 6.81 1.86
N ILE A 60 -6.21 7.88 2.55
CA ILE A 60 -7.63 8.25 2.72
C ILE A 60 -8.30 8.51 1.37
N GLU A 61 -7.66 9.30 0.51
CA GLU A 61 -8.18 9.64 -0.81
C GLU A 61 -8.34 8.42 -1.71
N MET A 62 -7.32 7.55 -1.75
CA MET A 62 -7.33 6.32 -2.53
C MET A 62 -8.39 5.32 -2.06
N ASN A 63 -8.75 5.31 -0.77
CA ASN A 63 -9.81 4.45 -0.25
C ASN A 63 -11.20 5.09 -0.28
N SER A 64 -11.33 6.37 -0.68
CA SER A 64 -12.63 7.04 -0.79
C SER A 64 -13.60 6.24 -1.69
N LYS A 65 -14.90 6.37 -1.43
CA LYS A 65 -15.95 5.58 -2.14
C LYS A 65 -15.93 5.78 -3.65
N ASP A 66 -15.54 6.97 -4.09
CA ASP A 66 -15.52 7.36 -5.50
C ASP A 66 -14.14 7.14 -6.15
N SER A 67 -13.14 6.73 -5.38
CA SER A 67 -11.81 6.41 -5.90
C SER A 67 -11.86 5.14 -6.77
N PRO A 68 -11.19 5.14 -7.93
CA PRO A 68 -11.02 3.92 -8.73
C PRO A 68 -10.02 2.95 -8.10
N TYR A 69 -9.41 3.32 -6.98
CA TYR A 69 -8.39 2.55 -6.28
C TYR A 69 -8.89 2.04 -4.92
N ILE A 70 -8.08 1.15 -4.35
CA ILE A 70 -8.13 0.73 -2.94
C ILE A 70 -6.69 0.40 -2.51
N THR A 71 -6.30 0.77 -1.29
CA THR A 71 -4.96 0.41 -0.78
C THR A 71 -4.98 -0.98 -0.15
N LEU A 72 -3.90 -1.73 -0.30
CA LEU A 72 -3.76 -3.08 0.22
C LEU A 72 -2.74 -3.17 1.36
N GLY A 73 -1.82 -2.21 1.44
CA GLY A 73 -0.80 -2.13 2.47
C GLY A 73 0.10 -0.92 2.27
N CYS A 74 0.85 -0.56 3.31
CA CYS A 74 1.92 0.41 3.22
C CYS A 74 2.98 0.07 4.25
N ALA A 75 4.22 0.48 4.00
CA ALA A 75 5.23 0.51 5.04
C ALA A 75 6.10 1.75 4.93
N ASN A 76 6.65 2.14 6.08
CA ASN A 76 7.75 3.07 6.20
C ASN A 76 8.71 2.41 7.19
N TRP A 77 9.78 1.81 6.72
CA TRP A 77 10.73 1.06 7.53
C TRP A 77 12.06 1.80 7.60
N GLN A 78 12.51 2.05 8.82
CA GLN A 78 13.81 2.64 9.07
C GLN A 78 14.66 1.67 9.91
N SER A 79 15.65 1.05 9.28
CA SER A 79 16.71 0.32 9.97
C SER A 79 17.79 1.29 10.46
N LYS A 80 18.60 0.87 11.44
CA LYS A 80 19.74 1.66 11.95
C LYS A 80 20.86 1.79 10.92
N ASP A 81 21.04 0.77 10.10
CA ASP A 81 22.20 0.61 9.22
C ASP A 81 21.81 0.61 7.73
N GLU A 82 20.52 0.73 7.39
CA GLU A 82 20.02 0.73 6.02
C GLU A 82 19.22 2.00 5.70
N PRO A 83 19.13 2.39 4.41
CA PRO A 83 18.25 3.47 3.99
C PRO A 83 16.80 3.25 4.39
N VAL A 84 16.04 4.34 4.52
CA VAL A 84 14.59 4.28 4.71
C VAL A 84 13.97 3.58 3.50
N PHE A 85 13.13 2.59 3.76
CA PHE A 85 12.35 1.89 2.77
C PHE A 85 10.89 2.22 2.95
N THR A 86 10.22 2.70 1.91
CA THR A 86 8.77 2.95 1.95
C THR A 86 8.10 2.34 0.73
N TYR A 87 6.88 1.85 0.94
CA TYR A 87 6.03 1.40 -0.15
C TYR A 87 4.56 1.71 0.16
N LEU A 88 3.79 1.82 -0.92
CA LEU A 88 2.33 1.82 -0.89
C LEU A 88 1.85 0.79 -1.90
N GLU A 89 1.06 -0.16 -1.43
CA GLU A 89 0.38 -1.16 -2.25
C GLU A 89 -1.06 -0.74 -2.50
N PHE A 90 -1.50 -0.85 -3.75
CA PHE A 90 -2.86 -0.54 -4.14
C PHE A 90 -3.31 -1.42 -5.30
N SER A 91 -4.61 -1.45 -5.54
CA SER A 91 -5.22 -2.10 -6.69
C SER A 91 -6.34 -1.25 -7.27
N PHE A 92 -6.74 -1.55 -8.50
CA PHE A 92 -7.97 -1.02 -9.07
C PHE A 92 -9.17 -1.65 -8.37
N ARG A 93 -10.16 -0.83 -8.06
CA ARG A 93 -11.44 -1.27 -7.49
C ARG A 93 -12.29 -2.01 -8.52
N ASP A 94 -12.18 -1.64 -9.79
CA ASP A 94 -12.82 -2.38 -10.89
C ASP A 94 -12.11 -3.73 -11.09
N ILE A 95 -12.85 -4.82 -10.87
CA ILE A 95 -12.32 -6.18 -10.89
C ILE A 95 -11.83 -6.61 -12.27
N GLN A 96 -12.37 -6.05 -13.35
CA GLN A 96 -11.93 -6.38 -14.70
C GLN A 96 -10.54 -5.78 -14.96
N THR A 97 -10.36 -4.53 -14.57
CA THR A 97 -9.07 -3.84 -14.64
C THR A 97 -8.04 -4.50 -13.73
N ALA A 98 -8.41 -4.82 -12.48
CA ALA A 98 -7.52 -5.46 -11.50
C ALA A 98 -7.04 -6.87 -11.92
N ASN A 99 -7.81 -7.58 -12.74
CA ASN A 99 -7.42 -8.90 -13.26
C ASN A 99 -6.73 -8.84 -14.64
N ASN A 100 -6.62 -7.65 -15.24
CA ASN A 100 -5.97 -7.49 -16.53
C ASN A 100 -4.45 -7.37 -16.36
N ILE A 101 -3.77 -8.51 -16.29
CA ILE A 101 -2.31 -8.59 -16.10
C ILE A 101 -1.55 -7.87 -17.23
N GLU A 102 -2.03 -7.96 -18.47
CA GLU A 102 -1.40 -7.30 -19.62
C GLU A 102 -1.38 -5.79 -19.44
N PHE A 103 -2.53 -5.21 -19.07
CA PHE A 103 -2.62 -3.79 -18.73
C PHE A 103 -1.76 -3.41 -17.52
N ILE A 104 -1.85 -4.17 -16.43
CA ILE A 104 -1.11 -3.89 -15.18
C ILE A 104 0.40 -3.90 -15.44
N SER A 105 0.90 -4.83 -16.26
CA SER A 105 2.32 -4.94 -16.60
C SER A 105 2.88 -3.72 -17.35
N GLN A 106 2.01 -2.83 -17.85
CA GLN A 106 2.38 -1.65 -18.61
C GLN A 106 2.28 -0.35 -17.80
N ILE A 107 1.81 -0.38 -16.55
CA ILE A 107 1.55 0.82 -15.74
C ILE A 107 2.81 1.69 -15.62
N ASP A 108 3.98 1.09 -15.42
CA ASP A 108 5.23 1.85 -15.30
C ASP A 108 5.53 2.64 -16.59
N ASN A 109 5.34 2.03 -17.76
CA ASN A 109 5.55 2.70 -19.04
C ASN A 109 4.51 3.82 -19.25
N LEU A 110 3.24 3.56 -18.93
CA LEU A 110 2.18 4.56 -19.03
C LEU A 110 2.44 5.76 -18.12
N PHE A 111 2.99 5.52 -16.93
CA PHE A 111 3.38 6.59 -16.01
C PHE A 111 4.57 7.40 -16.54
N LEU A 112 5.61 6.73 -17.07
CA LEU A 112 6.74 7.41 -17.70
C LEU A 112 6.30 8.25 -18.90
N ASP A 113 5.45 7.71 -19.77
CA ASP A 113 4.91 8.44 -20.93
C ASP A 113 4.12 9.67 -20.49
N TRP A 114 3.30 9.55 -19.44
CA TRP A 114 2.58 10.68 -18.87
C TRP A 114 3.53 11.74 -18.32
N LEU A 115 4.58 11.36 -17.58
CA LEU A 115 5.58 12.29 -17.06
C LEU A 115 6.28 13.06 -18.17
N TYR A 116 6.68 12.39 -19.25
CA TYR A 116 7.30 13.06 -20.40
C TYR A 116 6.36 14.07 -21.06
N GLN A 117 5.07 13.74 -21.19
CA GLN A 117 4.06 14.68 -21.71
C GLN A 117 3.86 15.90 -20.80
N GLN A 118 4.03 15.77 -19.49
CA GLN A 118 3.95 16.92 -18.57
C GLN A 118 5.20 17.78 -18.59
N ALA A 119 6.38 17.20 -18.86
CA ALA A 119 7.65 17.94 -18.91
C ALA A 119 7.82 18.80 -20.18
N ASP A 120 7.12 18.45 -21.25
CA ASP A 120 7.12 19.19 -22.53
C ASP A 120 6.07 20.32 -22.58
N ASN A 121 5.31 20.55 -21.50
CA ASN A 121 4.35 21.64 -21.32
C ASN A 121 4.81 22.67 -20.29
#